data_AF-A0A1H2UBQ2-F1
#
_entry.id   AF-A0A1H2UBQ2-F1
#
_cell.length_a   1.000
_cell.length_b   1.000
_cell.length_c   1.000
_cell.angle_alpha   90.00
_cell.angle_beta   90.00
_cell.angle_gamma   90.00
#
_symmetry.space_group_name_H-M   'P 1'
#
loop_
_entity.id
_entity.type
_entity.pdbx_description
1 polymer ?
#
loop_
_entity_poly.entity_id
_entity_poly.type
_entity_poly.pdbx_seq_one_letter_code
_entity_poly.pdbx_strand_id
1 'polypeptide(L)'
;MKLSLPIIFSFFPFMGLCQETATDTIQKTTIIDTILPLPYSISTAATDANIERALSKSWELDRQDQRGTFHIMEYQPMYIMPVRFTDCPTKQPQSLNPQRPIPESRKYQNVELKFQVSLKTKILQDAFAKGDVWVAFTQQAYWQMYNGGLSRPFRELNYEPELIFTYPINFSAGNLKLKMLGLSINHQSNGKEASHSRSWNRFILIALGKWERVTFNFQLWRRFTETTVEDDNPQIEDYIGRCRLTSIIPIGKTALSISMRNNLNLKHNRAHIEASWVVPLNRDLRLFLQASHGYGDSLIDYNYKQTVVGVGFTLIDL
;
A
#
# COMPACT_ATOMS: atom_id res chain seq x y z
N MET A 1 44.05 2.72 23.92
CA MET A 1 42.85 2.42 24.74
C MET A 1 41.83 3.53 24.49
N LYS A 2 40.89 3.32 23.55
CA LYS A 2 39.84 4.30 23.22
C LYS A 2 38.52 3.73 23.73
N LEU A 3 38.00 4.32 24.80
CA LEU A 3 36.66 4.05 25.32
C LEU A 3 35.65 4.71 24.37
N SER A 4 34.70 3.93 23.86
CA SER A 4 33.50 4.45 23.22
C SER A 4 32.31 3.98 24.06
N LEU A 5 31.58 4.94 24.65
CA LEU A 5 30.29 4.68 25.27
C LEU A 5 29.21 4.69 24.19
N PRO A 6 28.26 3.74 24.19
CA PRO A 6 27.04 3.86 23.42
C PRO A 6 26.01 4.68 24.20
N ILE A 7 25.44 5.70 23.54
CA ILE A 7 24.26 6.43 24.02
C ILE A 7 23.04 5.56 23.72
N ILE A 8 22.42 5.00 24.77
CA ILE A 8 21.16 4.27 24.69
C ILE A 8 20.03 5.25 25.01
N PHE A 9 19.21 5.60 24.02
CA PHE A 9 17.92 6.26 24.25
C PHE A 9 16.88 5.20 24.62
N SER A 10 16.59 5.06 25.91
CA SER A 10 15.47 4.27 26.41
C SER A 10 14.24 5.17 26.53
N PHE A 11 13.25 4.99 25.68
CA PHE A 11 11.92 5.59 25.84
C PHE A 11 11.09 4.72 26.80
N PHE A 12 10.88 5.20 28.02
CA PHE A 12 9.85 4.70 28.93
C PHE A 12 8.62 5.63 28.82
N PRO A 13 7.39 5.14 28.58
CA PRO A 13 6.20 5.90 28.88
C PRO A 13 5.80 5.66 30.34
N PHE A 14 5.76 6.74 31.12
CA PHE A 14 5.14 6.80 32.43
C PHE A 14 3.62 6.57 32.29
N MET A 15 3.08 5.52 32.91
CA MET A 15 1.66 5.37 33.17
C MET A 15 1.26 6.29 34.33
N GLY A 16 0.54 7.36 34.03
CA GLY A 16 -0.19 8.16 35.01
C GLY A 16 -1.63 7.66 35.12
N LEU A 17 -1.95 7.02 36.24
CA LEU A 17 -3.32 6.81 36.70
C LEU A 17 -3.89 8.16 37.13
N CYS A 18 -4.97 8.60 36.49
CA CYS A 18 -5.91 9.51 37.11
C CYS A 18 -7.33 9.06 36.76
N GLN A 19 -8.10 8.80 37.81
CA GLN A 19 -9.44 8.25 37.78
C GLN A 19 -10.35 9.39 38.25
N GLU A 20 -11.16 9.94 37.35
CA GLU A 20 -12.27 10.82 37.74
C GLU A 20 -13.54 10.38 37.02
N THR A 21 -14.48 9.93 37.84
CA THR A 21 -15.88 9.70 37.52
C THR A 21 -16.62 11.02 37.48
N ALA A 22 -17.33 11.30 36.39
CA ALA A 22 -18.41 12.28 36.37
C ALA A 22 -19.58 11.74 35.54
N THR A 23 -20.70 11.56 36.22
CA THR A 23 -22.02 11.23 35.67
C THR A 23 -22.72 12.54 35.31
N ASP A 24 -23.21 12.71 34.07
CA ASP A 24 -24.59 13.16 33.78
C ASP A 24 -24.89 13.39 32.28
N THR A 25 -25.88 12.64 31.78
CA THR A 25 -27.17 13.08 31.21
C THR A 25 -27.26 14.02 29.98
N ILE A 26 -27.68 13.39 28.86
CA ILE A 26 -28.63 13.79 27.78
C ILE A 26 -28.25 14.91 26.77
N GLN A 27 -28.16 14.53 25.47
CA GLN A 27 -29.13 14.97 24.44
C GLN A 27 -29.07 14.09 23.18
N LYS A 28 -30.15 13.34 22.92
CA LYS A 28 -30.39 12.62 21.67
C LYS A 28 -31.20 13.51 20.75
N THR A 29 -30.54 14.29 19.90
CA THR A 29 -31.21 15.05 18.85
C THR A 29 -31.41 14.14 17.65
N THR A 30 -32.64 13.68 17.47
CA THR A 30 -33.11 13.04 16.24
C THR A 30 -33.09 14.07 15.12
N ILE A 31 -32.23 13.90 14.11
CA ILE A 31 -32.46 14.46 12.78
C ILE A 31 -32.71 13.27 11.84
N ILE A 32 -33.96 13.21 11.39
CA ILE A 32 -34.43 12.34 10.31
C ILE A 32 -33.86 12.94 9.03
N ASP A 33 -32.79 12.36 8.49
CA ASP A 33 -32.41 12.58 7.09
C ASP A 33 -32.90 11.41 6.25
N THR A 34 -33.98 11.71 5.54
CA THR A 34 -34.63 10.87 4.55
C THR A 34 -33.68 10.70 3.37
N ILE A 35 -32.96 9.58 3.27
CA ILE A 35 -32.21 9.25 2.05
C ILE A 35 -33.19 8.67 1.04
N LEU A 36 -33.72 9.53 0.17
CA LEU A 36 -34.39 9.10 -1.06
C LEU A 36 -33.38 8.30 -1.92
N PRO A 37 -33.81 7.21 -2.57
CA PRO A 37 -32.96 6.51 -3.52
C PRO A 37 -32.60 7.46 -4.68
N LEU A 38 -31.31 7.79 -4.81
CA LEU A 38 -30.84 8.68 -5.87
C LEU A 38 -31.18 8.07 -7.25
N PRO A 39 -31.77 8.86 -8.16
CA PRO A 39 -32.13 8.38 -9.49
C PRO A 39 -30.91 7.95 -10.29
N TYR A 40 -31.10 6.88 -11.05
CA TYR A 40 -30.16 6.27 -11.99
C TYR A 40 -29.90 7.21 -13.19
N SER A 41 -29.18 8.32 -12.97
CA SER A 41 -28.58 9.16 -14.01
C SER A 41 -27.66 10.20 -13.36
N ILE A 42 -26.48 9.78 -12.88
CA ILE A 42 -25.44 10.75 -12.50
C ILE A 42 -24.86 11.30 -13.81
N SER A 43 -24.97 12.60 -14.03
CA SER A 43 -24.36 13.25 -15.20
C SER A 43 -22.84 13.03 -15.21
N THR A 44 -22.24 13.08 -16.40
CA THR A 44 -20.79 12.95 -16.57
C THR A 44 -20.03 13.97 -15.72
N ALA A 45 -20.53 15.20 -15.66
CA ALA A 45 -19.96 16.30 -14.87
C ALA A 45 -20.00 16.05 -13.35
N ALA A 46 -21.09 15.50 -12.80
CA ALA A 46 -21.18 15.17 -11.39
C ALA A 46 -20.22 14.02 -11.01
N THR A 47 -20.07 13.04 -11.91
CA THR A 47 -19.10 11.94 -11.75
C THR A 47 -17.67 12.47 -11.76
N ASP A 48 -17.35 13.37 -12.69
CA ASP A 48 -16.03 13.96 -12.80
C ASP A 48 -15.63 14.80 -11.59
N ALA A 49 -16.55 15.63 -11.07
CA ALA A 49 -16.33 16.43 -9.87
C ALA A 49 -16.13 15.55 -8.62
N ASN A 50 -16.86 14.43 -8.52
CA ASN A 50 -16.69 13.47 -7.43
C ASN A 50 -15.31 12.79 -7.45
N ILE A 51 -14.82 12.40 -8.64
CA ILE A 51 -13.49 11.81 -8.80
C ILE A 51 -12.40 12.81 -8.41
N GLU A 52 -12.49 14.06 -8.87
CA GLU A 52 -11.52 15.10 -8.50
C GLU A 52 -11.50 15.36 -7.01
N ARG A 53 -12.68 15.41 -6.37
CA ARG A 53 -12.78 15.57 -4.91
C ARG A 53 -12.19 14.37 -4.16
N ALA A 54 -12.42 13.15 -4.62
CA ALA A 54 -11.84 11.94 -4.01
C ALA A 54 -10.31 11.97 -4.10
N LEU A 55 -9.76 12.34 -5.26
CA LEU A 55 -8.34 12.55 -5.48
C LEU A 55 -7.77 13.61 -4.53
N SER A 56 -8.37 14.80 -4.47
CA SER A 56 -7.95 15.88 -3.58
C SER A 56 -7.98 15.45 -2.11
N LYS A 57 -9.06 14.82 -1.66
CA LYS A 57 -9.19 14.33 -0.28
C LYS A 57 -8.14 13.29 0.11
N SER A 58 -7.75 12.41 -0.82
CA SER A 58 -6.78 11.35 -0.52
C SER A 58 -5.40 11.89 -0.15
N TRP A 59 -5.04 13.10 -0.61
CA TRP A 59 -3.74 13.74 -0.35
C TRP A 59 -3.86 15.18 0.17
N GLU A 60 -5.05 15.59 0.61
CA GLU A 60 -5.34 16.95 1.09
C GLU A 60 -4.85 18.06 0.14
N LEU A 61 -5.05 17.87 -1.17
CA LEU A 61 -4.46 18.73 -2.21
C LEU A 61 -5.07 20.15 -2.26
N ASP A 62 -6.33 20.27 -1.86
CA ASP A 62 -7.06 21.54 -1.80
C ASP A 62 -7.11 22.07 -0.36
N ARG A 63 -7.07 23.39 -0.18
CA ARG A 63 -7.07 24.01 1.17
C ARG A 63 -8.24 23.56 2.05
N GLN A 64 -9.41 23.31 1.45
CA GLN A 64 -10.60 22.85 2.18
C GLN A 64 -10.48 21.41 2.70
N ASP A 65 -9.59 20.62 2.11
CA ASP A 65 -9.35 19.23 2.50
C ASP A 65 -8.18 19.11 3.49
N GLN A 66 -7.41 20.18 3.71
CA GLN A 66 -6.31 20.20 4.68
C GLN A 66 -6.81 20.04 6.11
N ARG A 67 -6.26 19.05 6.82
CA ARG A 67 -6.61 18.75 8.22
C ARG A 67 -5.54 19.16 9.21
N GLY A 68 -4.41 19.69 8.75
CA GLY A 68 -3.24 19.97 9.57
C GLY A 68 -2.28 18.79 9.66
N THR A 69 -1.44 18.75 10.71
CA THR A 69 -0.41 17.72 10.90
C THR A 69 -0.81 16.68 11.94
N PHE A 70 -0.16 15.51 11.89
CA PHE A 70 -0.30 14.39 12.83
C PHE A 70 -1.67 13.71 12.86
N HIS A 71 -2.53 13.96 11.86
CA HIS A 71 -3.74 13.18 11.62
C HIS A 71 -3.40 11.88 10.89
N ILE A 72 -3.85 10.75 11.43
CA ILE A 72 -3.66 9.44 10.80
C ILE A 72 -4.75 9.26 9.73
N MET A 73 -4.31 8.88 8.53
CA MET A 73 -5.16 8.62 7.37
C MET A 73 -4.78 7.28 6.75
N GLU A 74 -5.69 6.70 5.98
CA GLU A 74 -5.34 5.60 5.08
C GLU A 74 -4.37 6.08 3.99
N TYR A 75 -3.46 5.18 3.59
CA TYR A 75 -2.52 5.45 2.49
C TYR A 75 -2.74 4.54 1.28
N GLN A 76 -2.64 3.22 1.46
CA GLN A 76 -2.99 2.19 0.48
C GLN A 76 -4.20 1.40 0.98
N PRO A 77 -4.92 0.64 0.12
CA PRO A 77 -6.08 -0.11 0.53
C PRO A 77 -5.81 -1.01 1.74
N MET A 78 -6.61 -0.89 2.79
CA MET A 78 -6.57 -1.80 3.94
C MET A 78 -7.61 -2.92 3.78
N TYR A 79 -7.18 -4.17 3.93
CA TYR A 79 -8.06 -5.33 3.75
C TYR A 79 -7.59 -6.54 4.54
N ILE A 80 -8.53 -7.45 4.79
CA ILE A 80 -8.26 -8.82 5.22
C ILE A 80 -8.82 -9.77 4.18
N MET A 81 -8.03 -10.75 3.78
CA MET A 81 -8.32 -11.73 2.76
C MET A 81 -8.17 -13.13 3.37
N PRO A 82 -9.25 -13.69 3.93
CA PRO A 82 -9.23 -15.02 4.53
C PRO A 82 -8.82 -16.11 3.53
N VAL A 83 -9.09 -15.90 2.24
CA VAL A 83 -8.73 -16.84 1.17
C VAL A 83 -7.86 -16.11 0.15
N ARG A 84 -6.56 -16.34 0.21
CA ARG A 84 -5.61 -16.08 -0.88
C ARG A 84 -5.10 -17.43 -1.37
N PHE A 85 -5.42 -17.79 -2.61
CA PHE A 85 -4.89 -18.96 -3.30
C PHE A 85 -3.77 -18.55 -4.25
N THR A 86 -2.64 -19.26 -4.23
CA THR A 86 -1.58 -19.19 -5.24
C THR A 86 -1.42 -20.53 -5.94
N ASP A 87 -1.18 -20.51 -7.25
CA ASP A 87 -0.89 -21.71 -8.04
C ASP A 87 0.39 -22.43 -7.60
N CYS A 88 1.41 -21.67 -7.20
CA CYS A 88 2.73 -22.17 -6.88
C CYS A 88 3.30 -21.48 -5.62
N PRO A 89 3.03 -22.01 -4.40
CA PRO A 89 3.63 -21.46 -3.19
C PRO A 89 5.15 -21.70 -3.18
N THR A 90 5.93 -20.65 -2.91
CA THR A 90 7.40 -20.73 -2.86
C THR A 90 7.87 -21.47 -1.61
N LYS A 91 8.26 -22.74 -1.78
CA LYS A 91 8.67 -23.63 -0.67
C LYS A 91 10.09 -23.39 -0.18
N GLN A 92 10.98 -22.91 -1.05
CA GLN A 92 12.39 -22.69 -0.76
C GLN A 92 12.87 -21.41 -1.47
N PRO A 93 12.61 -20.22 -0.91
CA PRO A 93 12.87 -18.95 -1.60
C PRO A 93 14.36 -18.59 -1.62
N GLN A 94 15.01 -18.74 -2.77
CA GLN A 94 16.43 -18.45 -2.93
C GLN A 94 16.66 -17.01 -3.36
N SER A 95 17.62 -16.34 -2.72
CA SER A 95 18.10 -15.03 -3.17
C SER A 95 19.05 -15.22 -4.35
N LEU A 96 19.14 -14.21 -5.21
CA LEU A 96 20.19 -14.14 -6.25
C LEU A 96 21.55 -13.68 -5.69
N ASN A 97 21.65 -13.38 -4.38
CA ASN A 97 22.93 -13.17 -3.73
C ASN A 97 23.57 -14.53 -3.37
N PRO A 98 24.70 -14.91 -3.98
CA PRO A 98 25.36 -16.20 -3.69
C PRO A 98 25.92 -16.30 -2.26
N GLN A 99 26.02 -15.18 -1.53
CA GLN A 99 26.46 -15.16 -0.14
C GLN A 99 25.34 -15.51 0.84
N ARG A 100 24.09 -15.58 0.38
CA ARG A 100 22.94 -15.94 1.23
C ARG A 100 22.82 -17.46 1.28
N PRO A 101 22.65 -18.06 2.47
CA PRO A 101 22.44 -19.50 2.56
C PRO A 101 21.15 -19.91 1.83
N ILE A 102 21.11 -21.15 1.37
CA ILE A 102 19.88 -21.73 0.83
C ILE A 102 18.95 -22.06 2.00
N PRO A 103 17.72 -21.53 2.04
CA PRO A 103 16.81 -21.84 3.14
C PRO A 103 16.36 -23.30 3.09
N GLU A 104 15.87 -23.83 4.22
CA GLU A 104 15.20 -25.11 4.24
C GLU A 104 13.89 -25.06 3.47
N SER A 105 13.57 -26.15 2.77
CA SER A 105 12.29 -26.28 2.07
C SER A 105 11.16 -26.50 3.07
N ARG A 106 10.10 -25.70 2.96
CA ARG A 106 8.90 -25.79 3.79
C ARG A 106 7.68 -26.16 2.96
N LYS A 107 6.85 -27.06 3.50
CA LYS A 107 5.62 -27.54 2.84
C LYS A 107 4.47 -26.53 2.98
N TYR A 108 4.64 -25.33 2.42
CA TYR A 108 3.59 -24.33 2.36
C TYR A 108 2.41 -24.81 1.51
N GLN A 109 1.21 -24.47 1.97
CA GLN A 109 -0.05 -24.72 1.27
C GLN A 109 -0.33 -23.60 0.28
N ASN A 110 -1.12 -23.92 -0.75
CA ASN A 110 -1.54 -22.98 -1.78
C ASN A 110 -2.50 -21.90 -1.24
N VAL A 111 -3.23 -22.19 -0.17
CA VAL A 111 -4.18 -21.26 0.46
C VAL A 111 -3.59 -20.68 1.73
N GLU A 112 -3.66 -19.37 1.87
CA GLU A 112 -3.25 -18.63 3.05
C GLU A 112 -4.18 -17.44 3.32
N LEU A 113 -4.10 -16.88 4.52
CA LEU A 113 -4.72 -15.60 4.83
C LEU A 113 -3.74 -14.49 4.46
N LYS A 114 -4.22 -13.44 3.77
CA LYS A 114 -3.45 -12.21 3.52
C LYS A 114 -4.12 -11.01 4.17
N PHE A 115 -3.36 -10.07 4.69
CA PHE A 115 -3.92 -8.77 5.08
C PHE A 115 -2.92 -7.64 4.82
N GLN A 116 -3.45 -6.43 4.67
CA GLN A 116 -2.67 -5.21 4.49
C GLN A 116 -3.18 -4.12 5.42
N VAL A 117 -2.25 -3.48 6.13
CA VAL A 117 -2.49 -2.25 6.89
C VAL A 117 -1.62 -1.17 6.28
N SER A 118 -2.18 0.00 6.01
CA SER A 118 -1.44 1.08 5.36
C SER A 118 -1.96 2.44 5.80
N LEU A 119 -1.09 3.16 6.48
CA LEU A 119 -1.40 4.43 7.12
C LEU A 119 -0.40 5.49 6.70
N LYS A 120 -0.83 6.74 6.69
CA LYS A 120 0.04 7.91 6.57
C LYS A 120 -0.39 9.01 7.51
N THR A 121 0.53 9.91 7.78
CA THR A 121 0.26 11.13 8.52
C THR A 121 1.11 12.28 7.96
N LYS A 122 0.51 13.47 7.88
CA LYS A 122 1.21 14.69 7.46
C LYS A 122 2.07 15.18 8.61
N ILE A 123 3.37 15.34 8.42
CA ILE A 123 4.30 15.81 9.44
C ILE A 123 4.72 17.27 9.25
N LEU A 124 4.59 17.78 8.02
CA LEU A 124 4.83 19.19 7.69
C LEU A 124 3.83 19.61 6.62
N GLN A 125 3.13 20.71 6.86
CA GLN A 125 2.21 21.32 5.90
C GLN A 125 2.83 22.57 5.28
N ASP A 126 2.49 22.85 4.02
CA ASP A 126 2.84 24.09 3.32
C ASP A 126 4.37 24.33 3.19
N ALA A 127 5.15 23.24 3.20
CA ALA A 127 6.55 23.22 2.80
C ALA A 127 6.70 23.74 1.36
N PHE A 128 7.57 24.71 1.16
CA PHE A 128 7.76 25.35 -0.15
C PHE A 128 6.43 25.84 -0.77
N ALA A 129 5.66 26.58 0.03
CA ALA A 129 4.35 27.19 -0.28
C ALA A 129 3.13 26.27 -0.10
N LYS A 130 3.00 25.22 -0.91
CA LYS A 130 1.82 24.33 -0.88
C LYS A 130 2.18 22.84 -0.87
N GLY A 131 3.46 22.54 -0.70
CA GLY A 131 3.92 21.16 -0.62
C GLY A 131 3.74 20.62 0.79
N ASP A 132 3.44 19.34 0.91
CA ASP A 132 3.26 18.67 2.19
C ASP A 132 4.28 17.53 2.33
N VAL A 133 4.76 17.29 3.54
CA VAL A 133 5.60 16.14 3.86
C VAL A 133 4.80 15.17 4.73
N TRP A 134 4.82 13.92 4.31
CA TRP A 134 4.11 12.80 4.92
C TRP A 134 5.08 11.73 5.34
N VAL A 135 4.76 11.04 6.42
CA VAL A 135 5.31 9.71 6.69
C VAL A 135 4.22 8.69 6.47
N ALA A 136 4.57 7.57 5.86
CA ALA A 136 3.65 6.48 5.62
C ALA A 136 4.27 5.15 6.03
N PHE A 137 3.42 4.18 6.33
CA PHE A 137 3.82 2.83 6.66
C PHE A 137 2.80 1.86 6.09
N THR A 138 3.27 0.94 5.25
CA THR A 138 2.47 -0.18 4.74
C THR A 138 3.04 -1.49 5.25
N GLN A 139 2.18 -2.34 5.76
CA GLN A 139 2.51 -3.71 6.13
C GLN A 139 1.63 -4.68 5.37
N GLN A 140 2.25 -5.67 4.72
CA GLN A 140 1.57 -6.82 4.14
C GLN A 140 1.95 -8.08 4.91
N ALA A 141 0.98 -8.95 5.18
CA ALA A 141 1.20 -10.20 5.89
C ALA A 141 0.57 -11.38 5.13
N TYR A 142 1.32 -12.47 5.03
CA TYR A 142 0.96 -13.71 4.38
C TYR A 142 1.05 -14.85 5.39
N TRP A 143 -0.11 -15.34 5.83
CA TRP A 143 -0.23 -16.23 6.98
C TRP A 143 -0.76 -17.60 6.58
N GLN A 144 0.04 -18.64 6.81
CA GLN A 144 -0.33 -20.04 6.60
C GLN A 144 -1.29 -20.54 7.70
N MET A 145 -2.34 -19.77 8.01
CA MET A 145 -3.30 -19.98 9.08
C MET A 145 -3.94 -21.38 9.05
N TYR A 146 -4.10 -21.96 7.85
CA TYR A 146 -4.69 -23.28 7.64
C TYR A 146 -3.68 -24.43 7.72
N ASN A 147 -2.38 -24.13 7.76
CA ASN A 147 -1.31 -25.13 7.70
C ASN A 147 -0.96 -25.65 9.10
N GLY A 148 -1.82 -26.53 9.63
CA GLY A 148 -1.60 -27.19 10.92
C GLY A 148 -0.29 -28.00 10.98
N GLY A 149 0.15 -28.57 9.86
CA GLY A 149 1.39 -29.36 9.79
C GLY A 149 2.68 -28.53 9.94
N LEU A 150 2.61 -27.21 9.78
CA LEU A 150 3.73 -26.29 10.02
C LEU A 150 3.51 -25.38 11.24
N SER A 151 2.50 -25.68 12.08
CA SER A 151 2.11 -24.84 13.22
C SER A 151 1.65 -23.43 12.82
N ARG A 152 1.01 -23.31 11.65
CA ARG A 152 0.36 -22.08 11.15
C ARG A 152 1.25 -20.82 11.15
N PRO A 153 2.43 -20.86 10.52
CA PRO A 153 3.39 -19.76 10.61
C PRO A 153 3.01 -18.60 9.67
N PHE A 154 3.44 -17.38 9.99
CA PHE A 154 3.55 -16.36 8.96
C PHE A 154 4.61 -16.79 7.94
N ARG A 155 4.20 -16.92 6.68
CA ARG A 155 5.11 -17.24 5.58
C ARG A 155 5.93 -16.01 5.23
N GLU A 156 5.32 -14.83 5.22
CA GLU A 156 5.97 -13.57 4.88
C GLU A 156 5.30 -12.39 5.57
N LEU A 157 6.12 -11.42 5.97
CA LEU A 157 5.71 -10.08 6.39
C LEU A 157 6.52 -9.10 5.56
N ASN A 158 5.92 -8.05 5.02
CA ASN A 158 6.63 -6.97 4.34
C ASN A 158 6.30 -5.65 5.03
N TYR A 159 7.33 -4.92 5.41
CA TYR A 159 7.27 -3.62 6.07
C TYR A 159 7.80 -2.57 5.10
N GLU A 160 7.01 -1.53 4.86
CA GLU A 160 7.30 -0.51 3.85
C GLU A 160 7.05 0.90 4.41
N PRO A 161 7.99 1.46 5.20
CA PRO A 161 7.97 2.86 5.58
C PRO A 161 8.37 3.79 4.42
N GLU A 162 7.76 4.97 4.37
CA GLU A 162 8.03 6.01 3.38
C GLU A 162 8.08 7.40 4.00
N LEU A 163 8.96 8.26 3.49
CA LEU A 163 8.94 9.70 3.66
C LEU A 163 8.58 10.33 2.31
N ILE A 164 7.43 10.99 2.23
CA ILE A 164 6.82 11.43 0.97
C ILE A 164 6.65 12.94 0.98
N PHE A 165 7.23 13.63 0.02
CA PHE A 165 6.91 15.02 -0.31
C PHE A 165 5.90 15.05 -1.44
N THR A 166 4.81 15.80 -1.28
CA THR A 166 3.78 15.97 -2.31
C THR A 166 3.59 17.44 -2.63
N TYR A 167 3.41 17.77 -3.91
CA TYR A 167 3.17 19.12 -4.38
C TYR A 167 1.91 19.15 -5.26
N PRO A 168 0.82 19.82 -4.81
CA PRO A 168 -0.39 19.98 -5.60
C PRO A 168 -0.11 20.80 -6.86
N ILE A 169 -0.58 20.33 -8.01
CA ILE A 169 -0.49 21.02 -9.29
C ILE A 169 -1.85 21.05 -9.98
N ASN A 170 -2.03 21.98 -10.92
CA ASN A 170 -3.25 22.07 -11.71
C ASN A 170 -2.89 22.12 -13.19
N PHE A 171 -2.41 20.98 -13.71
CA PHE A 171 -2.07 20.84 -15.11
C PHE A 171 -3.18 20.09 -15.83
N SER A 172 -3.62 20.61 -16.99
CA SER A 172 -4.65 20.00 -17.82
C SER A 172 -4.24 20.02 -19.29
N ALA A 173 -4.40 18.88 -19.97
CA ALA A 173 -4.15 18.74 -21.40
C ALA A 173 -5.20 17.79 -22.00
N GLY A 174 -6.21 18.35 -22.69
CA GLY A 174 -7.37 17.57 -23.14
C GLY A 174 -8.08 16.89 -21.96
N ASN A 175 -8.24 15.57 -22.03
CA ASN A 175 -8.88 14.77 -20.99
C ASN A 175 -7.96 14.40 -19.81
N LEU A 176 -6.66 14.69 -19.93
CA LEU A 176 -5.67 14.47 -18.87
C LEU A 176 -5.68 15.64 -17.89
N LYS A 177 -5.85 15.35 -16.60
CA LYS A 177 -5.65 16.29 -15.51
C LYS A 177 -4.65 15.72 -14.50
N LEU A 178 -3.53 16.41 -14.32
CA LEU A 178 -2.54 16.05 -13.32
C LEU A 178 -2.71 16.96 -12.09
N LYS A 179 -2.84 16.33 -10.92
CA LYS A 179 -3.23 17.00 -9.66
C LYS A 179 -2.12 17.05 -8.63
N MET A 180 -1.16 16.14 -8.69
CA MET A 180 -0.05 16.10 -7.73
C MET A 180 1.20 15.50 -8.39
N LEU A 181 2.34 16.10 -8.08
CA LEU A 181 3.65 15.46 -8.21
C LEU A 181 4.20 15.17 -6.82
N GLY A 182 4.98 14.12 -6.67
CA GLY A 182 5.60 13.78 -5.40
C GLY A 182 6.95 13.10 -5.53
N LEU A 183 7.71 13.14 -4.45
CA LEU A 183 8.97 12.45 -4.25
C LEU A 183 8.84 11.59 -2.99
N SER A 184 9.30 10.35 -3.01
CA SER A 184 9.33 9.48 -1.83
C SER A 184 10.71 8.85 -1.65
N ILE A 185 11.17 8.81 -0.40
CA ILE A 185 12.21 7.88 0.04
C ILE A 185 11.51 6.72 0.71
N ASN A 186 11.73 5.53 0.17
CA ASN A 186 11.05 4.32 0.57
C ASN A 186 12.07 3.26 0.98
N HIS A 187 11.82 2.62 2.11
CA HIS A 187 12.47 1.37 2.48
C HIS A 187 11.42 0.27 2.43
N GLN A 188 11.78 -0.90 1.93
CA GLN A 188 10.94 -2.08 2.02
C GLN A 188 11.78 -3.28 2.42
N SER A 189 11.37 -4.00 3.45
CA SER A 189 12.04 -5.22 3.89
C SER A 189 11.04 -6.21 4.46
N ASN A 190 11.47 -7.46 4.63
CA ASN A 190 10.63 -8.48 5.25
C ASN A 190 10.96 -8.76 6.72
N GLY A 191 11.95 -8.07 7.28
CA GLY A 191 12.35 -8.20 8.68
C GLY A 191 12.87 -9.61 9.04
N LYS A 192 13.34 -10.38 8.06
CA LYS A 192 13.92 -11.71 8.26
C LYS A 192 15.43 -11.67 8.20
N GLU A 193 16.05 -12.73 8.69
CA GLU A 193 17.50 -12.87 8.73
C GLU A 193 18.04 -13.79 7.62
N ALA A 194 19.34 -13.68 7.36
CA ALA A 194 20.14 -14.61 6.58
C ALA A 194 19.49 -15.04 5.24
N SER A 195 19.19 -16.33 5.08
CA SER A 195 18.67 -16.95 3.84
C SER A 195 17.31 -16.40 3.41
N HIS A 196 16.52 -15.91 4.37
CA HIS A 196 15.19 -15.37 4.12
C HIS A 196 15.16 -13.84 4.08
N SER A 197 16.26 -13.15 4.42
CA SER A 197 16.34 -11.69 4.40
C SER A 197 16.07 -11.18 2.99
N ARG A 198 15.18 -10.21 2.87
CA ARG A 198 14.96 -9.42 1.65
C ARG A 198 14.77 -7.97 2.04
N SER A 199 15.45 -7.08 1.34
CA SER A 199 15.36 -5.65 1.56
C SER A 199 15.84 -4.87 0.35
N TRP A 200 15.36 -3.63 0.24
CA TRP A 200 15.82 -2.65 -0.73
C TRP A 200 15.32 -1.26 -0.36
N ASN A 201 16.01 -0.27 -0.87
CA ASN A 201 15.69 1.14 -0.69
C ASN A 201 15.41 1.78 -2.05
N ARG A 202 14.49 2.73 -2.13
CA ARG A 202 14.09 3.40 -3.37
C ARG A 202 13.89 4.91 -3.21
N PHE A 203 14.31 5.65 -4.23
CA PHE A 203 13.79 6.99 -4.51
C PHE A 203 12.66 6.87 -5.53
N ILE A 204 11.49 7.43 -5.24
CA ILE A 204 10.27 7.27 -6.05
C ILE A 204 9.75 8.63 -6.49
N LEU A 205 9.52 8.78 -7.80
CA LEU A 205 8.75 9.86 -8.41
C LEU A 205 7.29 9.44 -8.49
N ILE A 206 6.39 10.31 -8.06
CA ILE A 206 4.94 10.05 -8.01
C ILE A 206 4.23 11.09 -8.87
N ALA A 207 3.29 10.63 -9.70
CA ALA A 207 2.39 11.48 -10.47
C ALA A 207 0.96 10.96 -10.30
N LEU A 208 0.08 11.80 -9.76
CA LEU A 208 -1.31 11.47 -9.49
C LEU A 208 -2.23 12.38 -10.30
N GLY A 209 -3.20 11.79 -10.96
CA GLY A 209 -4.14 12.52 -11.79
C GLY A 209 -5.29 11.66 -12.26
N LYS A 210 -5.99 12.16 -13.29
CA LYS A 210 -7.06 11.44 -13.96
C LYS A 210 -6.99 11.61 -15.47
N TRP A 211 -7.50 10.61 -16.17
CA TRP A 211 -7.86 10.65 -17.57
C TRP A 211 -9.34 10.33 -17.68
N GLU A 212 -10.16 11.32 -18.06
CA GLU A 212 -11.63 11.19 -18.02
C GLU A 212 -12.11 10.67 -16.65
N ARG A 213 -12.78 9.51 -16.60
CA ARG A 213 -13.31 8.90 -15.38
C ARG A 213 -12.31 7.98 -14.67
N VAL A 214 -11.10 7.81 -15.21
CA VAL A 214 -10.08 6.91 -14.67
C VAL A 214 -9.09 7.73 -13.86
N THR A 215 -8.94 7.41 -12.59
CA THR A 215 -7.86 7.94 -11.75
C THR A 215 -6.60 7.12 -11.98
N PHE A 216 -5.43 7.75 -11.96
CA PHE A 216 -4.16 7.03 -12.00
C PHE A 216 -3.17 7.57 -10.96
N ASN A 217 -2.38 6.65 -10.42
CA ASN A 217 -1.17 6.89 -9.66
C ASN A 217 -0.01 6.22 -10.39
N PHE A 218 0.86 7.03 -10.98
CA PHE A 218 2.09 6.56 -11.62
C PHE A 218 3.27 6.75 -10.68
N GLN A 219 4.04 5.69 -10.48
CA GLN A 219 5.25 5.69 -9.68
C GLN A 219 6.41 5.20 -10.55
N LEU A 220 7.51 5.96 -10.55
CA LEU A 220 8.77 5.58 -11.19
C LEU A 220 9.85 5.65 -10.13
N TRP A 221 10.61 4.58 -9.95
CA TRP A 221 11.63 4.53 -8.90
C TRP A 221 12.99 4.13 -9.42
N ARG A 222 13.99 4.52 -8.63
CA ARG A 222 15.37 4.10 -8.75
C ARG A 222 15.80 3.50 -7.42
N ARG A 223 16.32 2.26 -7.45
CA ARG A 223 16.91 1.63 -6.27
C ARG A 223 18.20 2.35 -5.86
N PHE A 224 18.45 2.46 -4.56
CA PHE A 224 19.76 2.85 -4.04
C PHE A 224 20.79 1.74 -4.28
N THR A 225 22.06 2.11 -4.44
CA THR A 225 23.15 1.16 -4.57
C THR A 225 23.51 0.61 -3.18
N GLU A 226 23.62 -0.71 -3.07
CA GLU A 226 24.05 -1.43 -1.86
C GLU A 226 25.33 -2.22 -2.19
N THR A 227 26.14 -2.54 -1.17
CA THR A 227 27.32 -3.39 -1.38
C THR A 227 26.89 -4.83 -1.64
N THR A 228 27.71 -5.63 -2.32
CA THR A 228 27.38 -7.03 -2.65
C THR A 228 27.06 -7.89 -1.40
N VAL A 229 27.66 -7.55 -0.25
CA VAL A 229 27.44 -8.27 1.01
C VAL A 229 26.09 -7.89 1.63
N GLU A 230 25.77 -6.60 1.61
CA GLU A 230 24.53 -6.07 2.19
C GLU A 230 23.31 -6.31 1.30
N ASP A 231 23.49 -6.41 -0.02
CA ASP A 231 22.39 -6.60 -0.97
C ASP A 231 21.73 -7.97 -0.79
N ASP A 232 20.60 -8.01 -0.09
CA ASP A 232 19.83 -9.22 0.16
C ASP A 232 19.23 -9.85 -1.12
N ASN A 233 19.07 -9.07 -2.18
CA ASN A 233 18.39 -9.45 -3.41
C ASN A 233 18.93 -8.65 -4.61
N PRO A 234 20.14 -8.99 -5.08
CA PRO A 234 20.68 -8.44 -6.30
C PRO A 234 19.69 -8.63 -7.44
N GLN A 235 19.64 -7.64 -8.32
CA GLN A 235 18.77 -7.66 -9.51
C GLN A 235 17.26 -7.68 -9.20
N ILE A 236 16.82 -7.30 -8.00
CA ILE A 236 15.38 -7.20 -7.67
C ILE A 236 14.58 -6.33 -8.66
N GLU A 237 15.20 -5.26 -9.20
CA GLU A 237 14.60 -4.40 -10.22
C GLU A 237 14.32 -5.13 -11.56
N ASP A 238 14.98 -6.26 -11.83
CA ASP A 238 14.71 -7.05 -13.03
C ASP A 238 13.43 -7.86 -12.93
N TYR A 239 12.84 -7.95 -11.73
CA TYR A 239 11.61 -8.69 -11.46
C TYR A 239 10.48 -7.78 -10.96
N ILE A 240 10.67 -7.07 -9.83
CA ILE A 240 9.67 -6.14 -9.30
C ILE A 240 9.50 -4.93 -10.23
N GLY A 241 10.60 -4.55 -10.88
CA GLY A 241 10.60 -3.53 -11.90
C GLY A 241 11.07 -2.16 -11.42
N ARG A 242 10.77 -1.15 -12.22
CA ARG A 242 11.17 0.25 -12.03
C ARG A 242 9.99 1.21 -11.99
N CYS A 243 8.82 0.77 -12.39
CA CYS A 243 7.61 1.58 -12.37
C CYS A 243 6.38 0.79 -11.97
N ARG A 244 5.39 1.50 -11.44
CA ARG A 244 4.03 1.02 -11.18
C ARG A 244 3.04 2.03 -11.74
N LEU A 245 2.06 1.56 -12.48
CA LEU A 245 0.86 2.33 -12.81
C LEU A 245 -0.32 1.67 -12.12
N THR A 246 -0.99 2.40 -11.24
CA THR A 246 -2.26 1.98 -10.65
C THR A 246 -3.37 2.84 -11.20
N SER A 247 -4.42 2.23 -11.74
CA SER A 247 -5.59 2.90 -12.28
C SER A 247 -6.85 2.46 -11.54
N ILE A 248 -7.71 3.41 -11.17
CA ILE A 248 -8.99 3.16 -10.49
C ILE A 248 -10.12 3.61 -11.40
N ILE A 249 -11.05 2.69 -11.66
CA ILE A 249 -12.18 2.84 -12.56
C ILE A 249 -13.47 2.63 -11.76
N PRO A 250 -14.24 3.70 -11.48
CA PRO A 250 -15.54 3.56 -10.83
C PRO A 250 -16.56 2.97 -11.80
N ILE A 251 -17.27 1.92 -11.37
CA ILE A 251 -18.30 1.22 -12.14
C ILE A 251 -19.57 1.14 -11.27
N GLY A 252 -20.48 2.09 -11.46
CA GLY A 252 -21.68 2.21 -10.64
C GLY A 252 -21.32 2.49 -9.17
N LYS A 253 -21.68 1.56 -8.27
CA LYS A 253 -21.31 1.61 -6.84
C LYS A 253 -20.05 0.81 -6.50
N THR A 254 -19.38 0.24 -7.50
CA THR A 254 -18.18 -0.58 -7.34
C THR A 254 -16.95 0.14 -7.90
N ALA A 255 -15.76 -0.31 -7.53
CA ALA A 255 -14.52 0.23 -8.07
C ALA A 255 -13.58 -0.90 -8.50
N LEU A 256 -13.09 -0.83 -9.74
CA LEU A 256 -12.06 -1.71 -10.26
C LEU A 256 -10.71 -0.99 -10.19
N SER A 257 -9.75 -1.58 -9.50
CA SER A 257 -8.35 -1.13 -9.46
C SER A 257 -7.49 -2.07 -10.28
N ILE A 258 -6.65 -1.54 -11.16
CA ILE A 258 -5.67 -2.30 -11.94
C ILE A 258 -4.30 -1.72 -11.63
N SER A 259 -3.39 -2.54 -11.11
CA SER A 259 -2.00 -2.16 -10.86
C SER A 259 -1.05 -2.99 -11.73
N MET A 260 -0.21 -2.30 -12.50
CA MET A 260 0.81 -2.91 -13.34
C MET A 260 2.19 -2.44 -12.90
N ARG A 261 3.07 -3.39 -12.56
CA ARG A 261 4.51 -3.16 -12.43
C ARG A 261 5.26 -3.69 -13.64
N ASN A 262 6.33 -3.01 -14.05
CA ASN A 262 7.18 -3.44 -15.16
C ASN A 262 8.65 -3.12 -14.92
N ASN A 263 9.54 -3.98 -15.42
CA ASN A 263 10.99 -3.77 -15.33
C ASN A 263 11.61 -2.85 -16.39
N LEU A 264 10.80 -2.43 -17.38
CA LEU A 264 11.19 -1.57 -18.49
C LEU A 264 12.32 -2.14 -19.36
N ASN A 265 12.58 -3.44 -19.24
CA ASN A 265 13.55 -4.13 -20.08
C ASN A 265 12.85 -4.62 -21.36
N LEU A 266 13.30 -4.17 -22.53
CA LEU A 266 12.71 -4.54 -23.82
C LEU A 266 13.09 -5.96 -24.27
N LYS A 267 14.21 -6.51 -23.79
CA LYS A 267 14.70 -7.85 -24.18
C LYS A 267 14.17 -8.95 -23.25
N HIS A 268 14.24 -8.70 -21.95
CA HIS A 268 13.83 -9.63 -20.90
C HIS A 268 12.74 -8.98 -20.05
N ASN A 269 11.57 -8.74 -20.66
CA ASN A 269 10.50 -8.03 -19.98
C ASN A 269 9.87 -8.91 -18.89
N ARG A 270 9.77 -8.36 -17.68
CA ARG A 270 9.04 -8.95 -16.57
C ARG A 270 8.06 -7.92 -16.03
N ALA A 271 6.89 -8.43 -15.66
CA ALA A 271 5.79 -7.63 -15.18
C ALA A 271 5.03 -8.34 -14.07
N HIS A 272 4.22 -7.56 -13.37
CA HIS A 272 3.22 -8.04 -12.44
C HIS A 272 1.96 -7.22 -12.64
N ILE A 273 0.84 -7.88 -12.92
CA ILE A 273 -0.46 -7.24 -13.08
C ILE A 273 -1.35 -7.75 -11.94
N GLU A 274 -2.02 -6.83 -11.27
CA GLU A 274 -3.00 -7.10 -10.25
C GLU A 274 -4.29 -6.35 -10.59
N ALA A 275 -5.41 -7.05 -10.55
CA ALA A 275 -6.74 -6.47 -10.60
C ALA A 275 -7.43 -6.71 -9.25
N SER A 276 -8.00 -5.66 -8.68
CA SER A 276 -8.81 -5.74 -7.47
C SER A 276 -10.17 -5.11 -7.70
N TRP A 277 -11.25 -5.79 -7.31
CA TRP A 277 -12.61 -5.29 -7.45
C TRP A 277 -13.27 -5.18 -6.08
N VAL A 278 -13.74 -3.96 -5.77
CA VAL A 278 -14.41 -3.65 -4.51
C VAL A 278 -15.89 -3.49 -4.74
N VAL A 279 -16.68 -4.30 -4.04
CA VAL A 279 -18.14 -4.36 -4.16
C VAL A 279 -18.77 -4.07 -2.80
N PRO A 280 -19.61 -3.03 -2.66
CA PRO A 280 -20.27 -2.74 -1.40
C PRO A 280 -21.29 -3.84 -1.07
N LEU A 281 -21.18 -4.40 0.14
CA LEU A 281 -22.14 -5.36 0.67
C LEU A 281 -23.18 -4.65 1.54
N ASN A 282 -22.73 -3.70 2.35
CA ASN A 282 -23.59 -2.83 3.16
C ASN A 282 -22.91 -1.44 3.32
N ARG A 283 -23.34 -0.65 4.32
CA ARG A 283 -22.83 0.71 4.55
C ARG A 283 -21.32 0.73 4.85
N ASP A 284 -20.83 -0.23 5.62
CA ASP A 284 -19.48 -0.19 6.20
C ASP A 284 -18.59 -1.33 5.69
N LEU A 285 -19.16 -2.40 5.15
CA LEU A 285 -18.46 -3.58 4.67
C LEU A 285 -18.48 -3.68 3.14
N ARG A 286 -17.31 -3.89 2.56
CA ARG A 286 -17.13 -4.14 1.12
C ARG A 286 -16.43 -5.47 0.92
N LEU A 287 -16.89 -6.23 -0.08
CA LEU A 287 -16.19 -7.39 -0.61
C LEU A 287 -14.99 -6.91 -1.42
N PHE A 288 -13.84 -7.55 -1.23
CA PHE A 288 -12.59 -7.26 -1.92
C PHE A 288 -12.13 -8.52 -2.67
N LEU A 289 -12.26 -8.50 -3.99
CA LEU A 289 -11.80 -9.57 -4.87
C LEU A 289 -10.46 -9.17 -5.47
N GLN A 290 -9.48 -10.06 -5.50
CA GLN A 290 -8.15 -9.80 -6.07
C GLN A 290 -7.76 -10.93 -7.00
N ALA A 291 -7.14 -10.59 -8.13
CA ALA A 291 -6.43 -11.54 -8.98
C ALA A 291 -5.12 -10.92 -9.46
N SER A 292 -4.02 -11.66 -9.37
CA SER A 292 -2.71 -11.19 -9.85
C SER A 292 -1.98 -12.27 -10.63
N HIS A 293 -1.10 -11.82 -11.52
CA HIS A 293 -0.19 -12.69 -12.25
C HIS A 293 1.14 -11.98 -12.51
N GLY A 294 2.24 -12.66 -12.23
CA GLY A 294 3.59 -12.16 -12.52
C GLY A 294 4.56 -12.39 -11.39
N TYR A 295 5.61 -11.57 -11.34
CA TYR A 295 6.69 -11.69 -10.36
C TYR A 295 6.50 -10.79 -9.13
N GLY A 296 6.99 -11.24 -7.97
CA GLY A 296 7.08 -10.42 -6.77
C GLY A 296 5.76 -10.04 -6.15
N ASP A 297 4.84 -10.99 -6.05
CA ASP A 297 3.60 -10.83 -5.26
C ASP A 297 3.90 -10.43 -3.80
N SER A 298 4.98 -10.99 -3.24
CA SER A 298 5.59 -10.56 -1.97
C SER A 298 7.11 -10.40 -2.14
N LEU A 299 7.79 -9.81 -1.15
CA LEU A 299 9.23 -9.56 -1.23
C LEU A 299 10.06 -10.86 -1.26
N ILE A 300 9.68 -11.87 -0.46
CA ILE A 300 10.32 -13.20 -0.52
C ILE A 300 10.08 -13.92 -1.85
N ASP A 301 9.00 -13.57 -2.55
CA ASP A 301 8.61 -14.11 -3.85
C ASP A 301 9.10 -13.22 -5.02
N TYR A 302 10.00 -12.26 -4.81
CA TYR A 302 10.38 -11.25 -5.82
C TYR A 302 10.78 -11.86 -7.17
N ASN A 303 11.51 -12.98 -7.15
CA ASN A 303 12.02 -13.70 -8.32
C ASN A 303 11.17 -14.93 -8.70
N TYR A 304 9.98 -15.10 -8.12
CA TYR A 304 9.07 -16.20 -8.41
C TYR A 304 7.83 -15.68 -9.14
N LYS A 305 7.44 -16.39 -10.19
CA LYS A 305 6.24 -16.09 -10.98
C LYS A 305 5.06 -16.87 -10.43
N GLN A 306 3.97 -16.19 -10.11
CA GLN A 306 2.78 -16.78 -9.51
C GLN A 306 1.50 -16.26 -10.16
N THR A 307 0.43 -17.04 -10.05
CA THR A 307 -0.94 -16.62 -10.29
C THR A 307 -1.70 -16.72 -8.98
N VAL A 308 -2.29 -15.61 -8.55
CA VAL A 308 -2.94 -15.51 -7.25
C VAL A 308 -4.39 -15.08 -7.45
N VAL A 309 -5.30 -15.68 -6.70
CA VAL A 309 -6.69 -15.22 -6.57
C VAL A 309 -7.06 -15.10 -5.11
N GLY A 310 -7.86 -14.09 -4.80
CA GLY A 310 -8.10 -13.64 -3.45
C GLY A 310 -9.53 -13.20 -3.22
N VAL A 311 -10.10 -13.58 -2.09
CA VAL A 311 -11.40 -13.10 -1.62
C VAL A 311 -11.25 -12.61 -0.19
N GLY A 312 -11.65 -11.36 0.03
CA GLY A 312 -11.49 -10.66 1.28
C GLY A 312 -12.52 -9.57 1.48
N PHE A 313 -12.24 -8.71 2.46
CA PHE A 313 -13.11 -7.64 2.88
C PHE A 313 -12.28 -6.39 3.20
N THR A 314 -12.88 -5.22 2.97
CA THR A 314 -12.38 -3.93 3.43
C THR A 314 -13.51 -3.16 4.09
N LEU A 315 -13.15 -2.34 5.09
CA LEU A 315 -14.09 -1.47 5.80
C LEU A 315 -14.06 -0.03 5.27
N ILE A 316 -13.14 0.27 4.34
CA ILE A 316 -12.87 1.64 3.93
C ILE A 316 -13.39 1.88 2.52
N ASP A 317 -13.83 3.10 2.28
CA ASP A 317 -14.31 3.53 0.97
C ASP A 317 -13.12 3.86 0.06
N LEU A 318 -13.19 3.42 -1.20
CA LEU A 318 -12.17 3.70 -2.21
C LEU A 318 -12.36 5.07 -2.87
#